data_AF-A0A1Q3N9C4-F1
#
_entry.id   AF-A0A1Q3N9C4-F1
#
_cell.length_a   1.000
_cell.length_b   1.000
_cell.length_c   1.000
_cell.angle_alpha   90.00
_cell.angle_beta   90.00
_cell.angle_gamma   90.00
#
_symmetry.space_group_name_H-M   'P 1'
#
loop_
_entity.id
_entity.type
_entity.pdbx_description
1 polymer ?
#
loop_
_entity_poly.entity_id
_entity_poly.type
_entity_poly.pdbx_seq_one_letter_code
_entity_poly.pdbx_strand_id
1 'polypeptide(L)' 'RHKTTPTIDWELCGNILEHEKIRLVFFGTHWVAMEINPFSNHTKATQKSVSALDAVIKCYIQIKLGDVINLNLNE' A
#
# COMPACT_ATOMS: atom_id res chain seq x y z
N ARG A 1 13.62 14.55 22.39
CA ARG A 1 13.59 13.20 21.78
C ARG A 1 12.90 13.31 20.44
N HIS A 2 13.65 13.37 19.33
CA HIS A 2 13.03 13.31 18.01
C HIS A 2 12.36 11.94 17.87
N LYS A 3 11.05 11.92 17.60
CA LYS A 3 10.36 10.70 17.16
C LYS A 3 10.90 10.41 15.77
N THR A 4 11.91 9.55 15.69
CA THR A 4 12.54 9.14 14.42
C THR A 4 11.76 8.06 13.70
N THR A 5 10.76 7.46 14.36
CA THR A 5 9.88 6.48 13.73
C THR A 5 8.76 7.22 13.00
N PRO A 6 8.70 7.15 11.66
CA PRO A 6 7.55 7.68 10.93
C PRO A 6 6.28 6.97 11.42
N THR A 7 5.28 7.76 11.79
CA THR A 7 3.97 7.23 12.16
C THR A 7 3.23 6.90 10.88
N ILE A 8 2.74 5.67 10.76
CA ILE A 8 1.81 5.29 9.71
C ILE A 8 0.41 5.59 10.24
N ASP A 9 -0.22 6.62 9.68
CA ASP A 9 -1.58 7.04 10.02
C ASP A 9 -2.42 7.31 8.75
N TRP A 10 -3.68 7.68 8.97
CA TRP A 10 -4.63 7.95 7.90
C TRP A 10 -4.33 9.22 7.12
N GLU A 11 -3.66 10.21 7.71
CA GLU A 11 -3.29 11.43 7.00
C GLU A 11 -2.23 11.11 5.94
N LEU A 12 -1.18 10.38 6.34
CA LEU A 12 -0.17 9.89 5.41
C LEU A 12 -0.77 8.95 4.35
N CYS A 13 -1.53 7.94 4.78
CA CYS A 13 -2.07 6.94 3.86
C CYS A 13 -3.14 7.52 2.92
N GLY A 14 -3.95 8.47 3.39
CA GLY A 14 -4.93 9.17 2.56
C GLY A 14 -4.25 9.94 1.42
N ASN A 15 -3.19 10.69 1.74
CA ASN A 15 -2.40 11.40 0.73
C ASN A 15 -1.78 10.43 -0.29
N ILE A 16 -1.24 9.29 0.17
CA ILE A 16 -0.66 8.26 -0.71
C ILE A 16 -1.72 7.69 -1.66
N LEU A 17 -2.91 7.35 -1.16
CA LEU A 17 -4.00 6.80 -1.97
C LEU A 17 -4.37 7.74 -3.13
N GLU A 18 -4.50 9.03 -2.85
CA GLU A 18 -4.91 10.03 -3.84
C GLU A 18 -3.83 10.33 -4.88
N HIS A 19 -2.57 10.49 -4.44
CA HIS A 19 -1.46 10.85 -5.29
C HIS A 19 -1.02 9.70 -6.21
N GLU A 20 -0.92 8.49 -5.66
CA GLU A 20 -0.42 7.32 -6.39
C GLU A 20 -1.54 6.54 -7.09
N LYS A 21 -2.79 7.03 -6.98
CA LYS A 21 -3.98 6.39 -7.57
C LYS A 21 -4.14 4.94 -7.11
N ILE A 22 -4.03 4.71 -5.82
CA ILE A 22 -4.22 3.38 -5.23
C ILE A 22 -5.70 3.20 -4.87
N ARG A 23 -6.28 2.07 -5.27
CA ARG A 23 -7.59 1.62 -4.78
C ARG A 23 -7.40 0.76 -3.55
N LEU A 24 -8.22 0.99 -2.53
CA LEU A 24 -8.27 0.20 -1.31
C LEU A 24 -9.64 -0.47 -1.17
N VAL A 25 -9.66 -1.79 -1.02
CA VAL A 25 -10.90 -2.59 -0.96
C VAL A 25 -10.82 -3.58 0.20
N PHE A 26 -11.93 -3.75 0.92
CA PHE A 26 -12.06 -4.74 1.98
C PHE A 26 -12.75 -6.01 1.47
N PHE A 27 -12.12 -7.17 1.69
CA PHE A 27 -12.59 -8.49 1.26
C PHE A 27 -13.08 -9.34 2.46
N GLY A 28 -13.70 -8.71 3.45
CA GLY A 28 -14.30 -9.37 4.62
C GLY A 28 -13.29 -9.80 5.70
N THR A 29 -12.10 -10.25 5.32
CA THR A 29 -11.04 -10.68 6.27
C THR A 29 -9.76 -9.87 6.18
N HIS A 30 -9.57 -9.14 5.08
CA HIS A 30 -8.35 -8.40 4.80
C HIS A 30 -8.63 -7.26 3.84
N TRP A 31 -7.70 -6.32 3.83
CA TRP A 31 -7.63 -5.21 2.90
C TRP A 31 -6.71 -5.56 1.74
N VAL A 32 -7.10 -5.13 0.55
CA VAL A 32 -6.29 -5.19 -0.66
C VAL A 32 -6.11 -3.77 -1.18
N ALA A 33 -4.86 -3.36 -1.32
CA ALA A 33 -4.46 -2.12 -1.97
C ALA A 33 -3.86 -2.44 -3.33
N MET A 34 -4.28 -1.73 -4.37
CA MET A 34 -3.87 -1.98 -5.75
C MET A 34 -3.67 -0.67 -6.51
N GLU A 35 -2.60 -0.56 -7.29
CA GLU A 35 -2.38 0.58 -8.18
C GLU A 35 -3.46 0.59 -9.28
N ILE A 36 -4.10 1.74 -9.51
CA ILE A 36 -4.98 1.95 -10.65
C ILE A 36 -4.14 2.47 -11.81
N ASN A 37 -3.85 1.61 -12.79
CA ASN A 37 -3.23 2.04 -14.04
C ASN A 37 -4.30 2.28 -15.12
N PRO A 38 -4.55 3.54 -15.55
CA PRO A 38 -5.57 3.83 -16.56
C PRO A 38 -5.14 3.42 -17.98
N PHE A 39 -3.85 3.12 -18.21
CA PHE A 39 -3.29 2.83 -19.52
C PHE A 39 -2.97 1.35 -19.74
N SER A 40 -3.19 0.49 -18.75
CA SER A 40 -2.89 -0.94 -18.83
C SER A 40 -3.77 -1.74 -17.88
N ASN A 41 -4.20 -2.92 -18.31
CA ASN A 41 -4.88 -3.88 -17.44
C ASN A 41 -3.90 -4.57 -16.46
N HIS A 42 -2.59 -4.34 -16.60
CA HIS A 42 -1.59 -4.86 -15.68
C HIS A 42 -1.43 -3.94 -14.47
N THR A 43 -1.75 -4.46 -13.30
CA THR A 43 -1.49 -3.86 -12.00
C THR A 43 -0.01 -4.04 -11.66
N LYS A 44 0.77 -2.97 -11.48
CA LYS A 44 2.19 -3.12 -11.11
C LYS A 44 2.39 -3.41 -9.63
N ALA A 45 1.41 -3.06 -8.81
CA ALA A 45 1.44 -3.33 -7.39
C ALA A 45 0.06 -3.77 -6.88
N THR A 46 0.05 -4.84 -6.09
CA THR A 46 -1.13 -5.32 -5.38
C THR A 46 -0.66 -5.97 -4.09
N GLN A 47 -1.11 -5.43 -2.96
CA GLN A 47 -0.70 -5.86 -1.63
C GLN A 47 -1.89 -6.11 -0.74
N LYS A 48 -1.74 -7.11 0.12
CA LYS A 48 -2.76 -7.56 1.07
C LYS A 48 -2.25 -7.35 2.50
N SER A 49 -3.14 -6.96 3.39
CA SER A 49 -2.90 -6.98 4.83
C SER A 49 -4.20 -7.02 5.61
N VAL A 50 -4.15 -7.45 6.88
CA VAL A 50 -5.28 -7.32 7.82
C VAL A 50 -5.51 -5.86 8.20
N SER A 51 -4.44 -5.05 8.22
CA SER A 51 -4.50 -3.60 8.43
C SER A 51 -4.64 -2.86 7.10
N ALA A 52 -5.59 -1.93 7.03
CA ALA A 52 -5.79 -1.08 5.87
C ALA A 52 -4.54 -0.25 5.55
N LEU A 53 -3.93 0.35 6.57
CA LEU A 53 -2.74 1.20 6.42
C LEU A 53 -1.53 0.39 5.94
N ASP A 54 -1.36 -0.82 6.45
CA ASP A 54 -0.26 -1.70 6.02
C ASP A 54 -0.43 -2.10 4.56
N ALA A 55 -1.65 -2.42 4.12
CA ALA A 55 -1.92 -2.72 2.73
C ALA A 55 -1.52 -1.55 1.82
N VAL A 56 -1.90 -0.32 2.21
CA VAL A 56 -1.54 0.92 1.47
C VAL A 56 -0.03 1.12 1.43
N ILE A 57 0.67 1.06 2.57
CA ILE A 57 2.12 1.30 2.62
C ILE A 57 2.89 0.21 1.88
N LYS A 58 2.51 -1.07 2.01
CA LYS A 58 3.13 -2.14 1.23
C LYS A 58 2.95 -1.88 -0.27
N CYS A 59 1.73 -1.51 -0.70
CA CYS A 59 1.45 -1.23 -2.10
C CYS A 59 2.28 -0.03 -2.60
N TYR A 60 2.38 1.02 -1.80
CA TYR A 60 3.21 2.19 -2.10
C TYR A 60 4.69 1.82 -2.27
N ILE A 61 5.24 1.02 -1.35
CA ILE A 61 6.63 0.57 -1.44
C ILE A 61 6.84 -0.25 -2.72
N GLN A 62 5.93 -1.15 -3.06
CA GLN A 62 6.01 -1.93 -4.30
C GLN A 62 5.92 -1.04 -5.56
N ILE A 63 5.09 0.01 -5.56
CA ILE A 63 5.05 0.99 -6.67
C ILE A 63 6.40 1.66 -6.85
N LYS A 64 7.07 2.06 -5.76
CA LYS A 64 8.33 2.82 -5.82
C LYS A 64 9.56 1.95 -6.08
N LEU A 65 9.61 0.76 -5.49
CA LEU A 65 10.81 -0.08 -5.46
C LEU A 65 10.66 -1.37 -6.27
N GLY A 66 9.47 -1.65 -6.81
CA GLY A 66 9.15 -2.90 -7.48
C GLY A 66 9.20 -4.10 -6.52
N ASP A 67 9.38 -5.29 -7.09
CA ASP A 67 9.44 -6.55 -6.35
C ASP A 67 10.81 -6.84 -5.73
N VAL A 68 11.69 -5.84 -5.69
CA VAL A 68 13.05 -5.97 -5.14
C VAL A 68 13.02 -6.25 -3.63
N ILE A 69 11.95 -5.85 -2.96
CA ILE A 69 11.78 -6.05 -1.51
C ILE A 69 10.65 -7.05 -1.28
N ASN A 70 10.95 -8.13 -0.55
CA ASN A 70 9.93 -9.05 -0.07
C ASN A 70 9.22 -8.43 1.15
N LEU A 71 7.95 -8.07 0.97
CA LEU A 71 7.11 -7.43 2.00
C LEU A 71 6.28 -8.43 2.83
N ASN A 72 6.44 -9.74 2.58
CA ASN A 72 5.73 -10.83 3.27
C ASN A 72 6.56 -11.40 4.43
N LEU A 73 7.27 -10.54 5.17
CA LEU A 73 8.26 -11.00 6.13
C LEU A 73 7.69 -11.76 7.35
N ASN A 74 6.37 -11.78 7.58
CA ASN A 74 5.75 -12.50 8.70
C ASN A 74 4.25 -12.82 8.45
N GLU A 75 3.91 -13.62 7.44
CA GLU A 75 2.61 -14.34 7.46
C GLU A 75 2.71 -15.62 8.29
#